data_AF-A0A7S0BGG7-F1
#
_entry.id   AF-A0A7S0BGG7-F1
#
_cell.length_a   1.000
_cell.length_b   1.000
_cell.length_c   1.000
_cell.angle_alpha   90.00
_cell.angle_beta   90.00
_cell.angle_gamma   90.00
#
_symmetry.space_group_name_H-M   'P 1'
#
loop_
_entity.id
_entity.type
_entity.pdbx_description
1 polymer ?
#
loop_
_entity_poly.entity_id
_entity_poly.type
_entity_poly.pdbx_seq_one_letter_code
_entity_poly.pdbx_strand_id
1 'polypeptide(L)'
;QRAGIRLEGRHYHVTAGDFNLDGHMDLYVVVQTAFNEPRKNDIMLLNQKNGKFKVAGKHGTESPFKFEDGNTAIALDYNEDGRMDMLVGPRNATWRLYENQTPYFGNDFVIVLV
;
A
#
# COMPACT_ATOMS: atom_id res chain seq x y z
N GLN A 1 -10.18 -3.63 -20.22
CA GLN A 1 -9.86 -3.72 -18.78
C GLN A 1 -10.86 -4.64 -18.10
N ARG A 2 -10.51 -5.90 -17.79
CA ARG A 2 -11.42 -6.86 -17.11
C ARG A 2 -11.37 -6.75 -15.58
N ALA A 3 -10.24 -6.30 -15.02
CA ALA A 3 -10.01 -6.22 -13.58
C ALA A 3 -10.52 -4.94 -12.89
N GLY A 4 -11.14 -4.01 -13.63
CA GLY A 4 -11.60 -2.73 -13.07
C GLY A 4 -10.48 -1.76 -12.65
N ILE A 5 -9.21 -2.09 -12.90
CA ILE A 5 -8.06 -1.24 -12.56
C ILE A 5 -7.88 -0.17 -13.66
N ARG A 6 -8.03 1.09 -13.27
CA ARG A 6 -7.64 2.26 -14.04
C ARG A 6 -7.00 3.28 -13.10
N LEU A 7 -5.68 3.29 -13.07
CA LEU A 7 -4.89 4.25 -12.31
C LEU A 7 -4.26 5.25 -13.28
N GLU A 8 -4.27 6.52 -12.90
CA GLU A 8 -3.69 7.61 -13.68
C GLU A 8 -2.40 8.08 -12.98
N GLY A 9 -1.37 8.41 -13.76
CA GLY A 9 -0.08 8.87 -13.24
C GLY A 9 1.06 7.87 -13.44
N ARG A 10 2.17 8.10 -12.74
CA ARG A 10 3.37 7.26 -12.79
C ARG A 10 3.38 6.33 -11.60
N HIS A 11 3.55 5.03 -11.86
CA HIS A 11 3.60 3.97 -10.85
C HIS A 11 4.91 3.21 -11.04
N TYR A 12 5.65 2.98 -9.96
CA TYR A 12 7.01 2.42 -10.02
C TYR A 12 7.15 1.01 -9.48
N HIS A 13 6.27 0.62 -8.56
CA HIS A 13 6.30 -0.71 -8.00
C HIS A 13 4.91 -1.16 -7.58
N VAL A 14 4.71 -2.47 -7.52
CA VAL A 14 3.52 -3.11 -6.97
C VAL A 14 3.96 -4.30 -6.11
N THR A 15 3.36 -4.45 -4.94
CA THR A 15 3.47 -5.66 -4.13
C THR A 15 2.09 -6.22 -3.84
N ALA A 16 2.00 -7.54 -3.61
CA ALA A 16 0.76 -8.22 -3.26
C ALA A 16 0.80 -8.68 -1.80
N GLY A 17 -0.35 -8.69 -1.14
CA GLY A 17 -0.50 -9.11 0.25
C GLY A 17 -1.98 -9.22 0.61
N ASP A 18 -2.32 -10.02 1.63
CA ASP A 18 -3.65 -10.00 2.23
C ASP A 18 -3.65 -8.92 3.32
N PHE A 19 -3.90 -7.66 2.92
CA PHE A 19 -3.77 -6.53 3.84
C PHE A 19 -5.04 -6.34 4.69
N ASN A 20 -6.18 -6.82 4.19
CA ASN A 20 -7.49 -6.71 4.84
C ASN A 20 -7.96 -8.00 5.53
N LEU A 21 -7.10 -9.02 5.59
CA LEU A 21 -7.30 -10.31 6.26
C LEU A 21 -8.52 -11.08 5.72
N ASP A 22 -8.80 -10.96 4.42
CA ASP A 22 -9.97 -11.55 3.79
C ASP A 22 -9.73 -12.87 3.06
N GLY A 23 -8.47 -13.32 3.06
CA GLY A 23 -8.00 -14.53 2.39
C GLY A 23 -7.69 -14.35 0.90
N HIS A 24 -7.79 -13.12 0.36
CA HIS A 24 -7.46 -12.83 -1.02
C HIS A 24 -6.33 -11.81 -1.13
N MET A 25 -5.49 -11.98 -2.15
CA MET A 25 -4.40 -11.04 -2.42
C MET A 25 -4.95 -9.71 -2.92
N ASP A 26 -4.66 -8.66 -2.16
CA ASP A 26 -4.77 -7.26 -2.52
C ASP A 26 -3.48 -6.79 -3.21
N LEU A 27 -3.48 -5.55 -3.72
CA LEU A 27 -2.30 -4.95 -4.35
C LEU A 27 -2.00 -3.59 -3.73
N TYR A 28 -0.73 -3.35 -3.39
CA TYR A 28 -0.22 -2.04 -3.04
C TYR A 28 0.62 -1.48 -4.17
N VAL A 29 0.23 -0.32 -4.70
CA VAL A 29 0.86 0.32 -5.85
C VAL A 29 1.58 1.59 -5.42
N VAL A 30 2.90 1.61 -5.61
CA VAL A 30 3.74 2.77 -5.29
C VAL A 30 3.59 3.81 -6.39
N VAL A 31 3.13 4.99 -6.00
CA VAL A 31 2.94 6.14 -6.89
C VAL A 31 4.22 6.97 -6.88
N GLN A 32 4.75 7.26 -8.07
CA GLN A 32 5.85 8.19 -8.22
C GLN A 32 5.34 9.63 -8.11
N THR A 33 6.05 10.45 -7.34
CA THR A 33 5.82 11.90 -7.31
C THR A 33 6.81 12.59 -8.26
N ALA A 34 6.33 13.56 -9.05
CA ALA A 34 7.25 14.31 -9.92
C ALA A 34 8.18 15.20 -9.09
N PHE A 35 9.34 15.53 -9.64
CA PHE A 35 10.27 16.45 -8.99
C PHE A 35 9.57 17.78 -8.67
N ASN A 36 9.72 18.25 -7.43
CA ASN A 36 9.06 19.45 -6.88
C ASN A 36 7.52 19.40 -6.75
N GLU A 37 6.86 18.25 -6.96
CA GLU A 37 5.45 18.08 -6.64
C GLU A 37 5.25 17.57 -5.20
N PRO A 38 4.12 17.89 -4.53
CA PRO A 38 3.77 17.27 -3.26
C PRO A 38 3.61 15.75 -3.38
N ARG A 39 4.08 15.02 -2.37
CA ARG A 39 3.95 13.55 -2.25
C ARG A 39 2.51 13.13 -2.50
N LYS A 40 2.33 12.27 -3.50
CA LYS A 40 1.07 11.56 -3.73
C LYS A 40 1.03 10.33 -2.84
N ASN A 41 -0.12 10.01 -2.28
CA ASN A 41 -0.29 8.76 -1.55
C ASN A 41 -0.12 7.56 -2.51
N ASP A 42 0.43 6.49 -1.98
CA ASP A 42 0.37 5.19 -2.65
C ASP A 42 -1.07 4.67 -2.68
N ILE A 43 -1.32 3.62 -3.44
CA ILE A 43 -2.68 3.14 -3.69
C ILE A 43 -2.80 1.70 -3.22
N MET A 44 -3.69 1.46 -2.27
CA MET A 44 -4.12 0.13 -1.89
C MET A 44 -5.36 -0.27 -2.70
N LEU A 45 -5.27 -1.40 -3.40
CA LEU A 45 -6.33 -1.99 -4.22
C LEU A 45 -6.82 -3.28 -3.57
N LEU A 46 -8.06 -3.24 -3.10
CA LEU A 46 -8.73 -4.35 -2.46
C LEU A 46 -9.37 -5.29 -3.46
N ASN A 47 -9.08 -6.58 -3.35
CA ASN A 47 -9.68 -7.60 -4.18
C ASN A 47 -11.17 -7.75 -3.85
N GLN A 48 -12.03 -7.66 -4.87
CA GLN A 48 -13.49 -7.75 -4.69
C GLN A 48 -14.02 -9.18 -4.88
N LYS A 49 -13.13 -10.19 -4.90
CA LYS A 49 -13.46 -11.63 -4.99
C LYS A 49 -14.27 -12.01 -6.24
N ASN A 50 -14.30 -11.13 -7.23
CA ASN A 50 -15.04 -11.28 -8.48
C ASN A 50 -14.18 -10.91 -9.71
N GLY A 51 -12.86 -10.99 -9.54
CA GLY A 51 -11.88 -10.61 -10.55
C GLY A 51 -11.73 -9.10 -10.75
N LYS A 52 -12.30 -8.26 -9.87
CA LYS A 52 -12.16 -6.80 -9.88
C LYS A 52 -11.48 -6.29 -8.61
N PHE A 53 -10.97 -5.06 -8.67
CA PHE A 53 -10.38 -4.36 -7.53
C PHE A 53 -11.12 -3.05 -7.23
N LYS A 54 -11.04 -2.63 -5.97
CA LYS A 54 -11.54 -1.33 -5.49
C LYS A 54 -10.39 -0.58 -4.80
N VAL A 55 -10.29 0.72 -5.04
CA VAL A 55 -9.34 1.59 -4.31
C VAL A 55 -9.81 1.73 -2.85
N ALA A 56 -8.91 1.43 -1.91
CA ALA A 56 -9.13 1.70 -0.49
C ALA A 56 -9.13 3.21 -0.20
N GLY A 57 -9.78 3.62 0.89
CA GLY A 57 -9.82 5.03 1.29
C GLY A 57 -8.49 5.52 1.88
N LYS A 58 -8.19 5.08 3.10
CA LYS A 58 -6.91 5.28 3.77
C LYS A 58 -6.33 3.93 4.15
N HIS A 59 -5.02 3.81 4.13
CA HIS A 59 -4.32 2.55 4.42
C HIS A 59 -3.12 2.73 5.35
N GLY A 60 -2.92 3.91 5.95
CA GLY A 60 -1.98 4.10 7.06
C GLY A 60 -0.50 4.23 6.68
N THR A 61 -0.15 4.00 5.41
CA THR A 61 1.24 4.14 4.90
C THR A 61 1.49 5.46 4.19
N GLU A 62 0.67 6.48 4.46
CA GLU A 62 0.89 7.82 3.95
C GLU A 62 2.22 8.38 4.48
N SER A 63 3.01 8.99 3.60
CA SER A 63 4.27 9.61 4.03
C SER A 63 4.00 10.92 4.78
N PRO A 64 4.66 11.15 5.92
CA PRO A 64 4.53 12.42 6.65
C PRO A 64 5.33 13.56 6.01
N PHE A 65 6.10 13.30 4.95
CA PHE A 65 6.99 14.28 4.33
C PHE A 65 6.46 14.73 2.96
N LYS A 66 6.33 16.04 2.79
CA LYS A 66 5.74 16.65 1.59
C LYS A 66 6.49 16.39 0.29
N PHE A 67 7.81 16.15 0.32
CA PHE A 67 8.67 16.09 -0.87
C PHE A 67 9.37 14.75 -1.07
N GLU A 68 8.74 13.66 -0.62
CA GLU A 68 9.24 12.31 -0.86
C GLU A 68 8.80 11.75 -2.22
N ASP A 69 9.70 11.01 -2.86
CA ASP A 69 9.41 10.27 -4.09
C ASP A 69 9.23 8.78 -3.78
N GLY A 70 8.04 8.25 -4.04
CA GLY A 70 7.75 6.83 -3.92
C GLY A 70 8.60 6.01 -4.89
N ASN A 71 9.20 4.90 -4.41
CA ASN A 71 10.07 4.07 -5.23
C ASN A 71 9.72 2.58 -5.12
N THR A 72 9.74 2.01 -3.91
CA THR A 72 9.49 0.58 -3.70
C THR A 72 8.70 0.33 -2.42
N ALA A 73 7.98 -0.79 -2.36
CA ALA A 73 7.37 -1.34 -1.16
C ALA A 73 7.48 -2.87 -1.20
N ILE A 74 7.63 -3.51 -0.04
CA ILE A 74 7.67 -4.97 0.11
C ILE A 74 6.62 -5.35 1.15
N ALA A 75 5.83 -6.37 0.84
CA ALA A 75 4.91 -6.99 1.78
C ALA A 75 5.58 -8.21 2.43
N LEU A 76 5.56 -8.27 3.76
CA LEU A 76 6.09 -9.37 4.56
C LEU A 76 5.39 -9.41 5.92
N ASP A 77 5.23 -10.59 6.51
CA ASP A 77 4.85 -10.74 7.93
C ASP A 77 6.14 -10.73 8.75
N TYR A 78 6.53 -9.57 9.28
CA TYR A 78 7.87 -9.41 9.88
C TYR A 78 7.93 -9.89 11.33
N ASN A 79 6.79 -9.89 12.02
CA ASN A 79 6.66 -10.21 13.43
C ASN A 79 5.99 -11.58 13.67
N GLU A 80 5.67 -12.32 12.61
CA GLU A 80 5.05 -13.64 12.62
C GLU A 80 3.66 -13.65 13.27
N ASP A 81 2.92 -12.54 13.19
CA ASP A 81 1.58 -12.42 13.77
C ASP A 81 0.45 -12.85 12.81
N GLY A 82 0.82 -13.23 11.58
CA GLY A 82 -0.10 -13.68 10.54
C GLY A 82 -0.75 -12.54 9.74
N ARG A 83 -0.41 -11.28 10.00
CA ARG A 83 -0.87 -10.11 9.23
C ARG A 83 0.25 -9.62 8.33
N MET A 84 -0.12 -9.22 7.11
CA MET A 84 0.87 -8.76 6.14
C MET A 84 1.28 -7.31 6.44
N ASP A 85 2.53 -7.11 6.85
CA ASP A 85 3.15 -5.82 7.10
C ASP A 85 3.78 -5.23 5.84
N MET A 86 4.34 -4.03 5.97
CA MET A 86 4.84 -3.25 4.84
C MET A 86 6.17 -2.56 5.10
N LEU A 87 7.18 -2.86 4.29
CA LEU A 87 8.42 -2.08 4.22
C LEU A 87 8.36 -1.14 3.02
N VAL A 88 8.23 0.17 3.26
CA VAL A 88 8.15 1.21 2.22
C VAL A 88 9.49 1.95 2.09
N GLY A 89 10.04 1.93 0.88
CA GLY A 89 11.31 2.56 0.53
C GLY A 89 11.11 3.74 -0.41
N PRO A 90 11.00 4.98 0.08
CA PRO A 90 11.10 6.17 -0.78
C PRO A 90 12.52 6.31 -1.36
N ARG A 91 12.67 7.00 -2.49
CA ARG A 91 13.97 7.17 -3.18
C ARG A 91 14.92 8.10 -2.44
N ASN A 92 14.38 9.13 -1.79
CA ASN A 92 15.12 10.26 -1.25
C ASN A 92 14.92 10.44 0.26
N ALA A 93 14.51 9.38 0.95
CA ALA A 93 14.26 9.39 2.39
C ALA A 93 14.51 8.01 3.02
N THR A 94 14.36 7.95 4.33
CA THR A 94 14.55 6.72 5.11
C THR A 94 13.43 5.72 4.81
N TRP A 95 13.82 4.45 4.74
CA TRP A 95 12.89 3.32 4.64
C TRP A 95 12.08 3.19 5.93
N ARG A 96 10.81 2.77 5.80
CA ARG A 96 9.86 2.70 6.91
C ARG A 96 9.18 1.35 6.94
N LEU A 97 9.23 0.70 8.09
CA LEU A 97 8.47 -0.50 8.37
C LEU A 97 7.14 -0.09 8.99
N TYR A 98 6.05 -0.57 8.43
CA TYR A 98 4.71 -0.36 8.92
C TYR A 98 4.10 -1.70 9.32
N GLU A 99 3.65 -1.82 10.55
CA GLU A 99 2.97 -2.99 11.08
C GLU A 99 1.47 -2.92 10.79
N ASN A 100 0.91 -4.02 10.30
CA ASN A 100 -0.52 -4.18 10.11
C ASN A 100 -1.16 -4.66 11.41
N GLN A 101 -1.88 -3.76 12.07
CA GLN A 101 -2.64 -3.98 13.30
C GLN A 101 -4.16 -4.10 13.03
N THR A 102 -4.56 -4.36 11.80
CA THR A 102 -5.98 -4.50 11.43
C THR A 102 -6.60 -5.62 12.27
N PRO A 103 -7.60 -5.32 13.13
CA PRO A 103 -8.01 -6.24 14.19
C PRO A 103 -8.90 -7.38 13.69
N TYR A 104 -9.58 -7.18 12.56
CA TYR A 104 -10.52 -8.11 11.96
C TYR A 104 -10.56 -7.93 10.44
N PHE A 105 -11.06 -8.94 9.73
CA PHE A 105 -11.41 -8.83 8.32
C PHE A 105 -12.27 -7.58 8.04
N GLY A 106 -11.85 -6.75 7.09
CA GLY A 106 -12.63 -5.60 6.64
C GLY A 106 -11.81 -4.56 5.87
N ASN A 107 -12.49 -3.58 5.28
CA ASN A 107 -11.83 -2.54 4.47
C ASN A 107 -11.23 -1.39 5.30
N ASP A 108 -11.27 -1.50 6.63
CA ASP A 108 -10.75 -0.52 7.57
C ASP A 108 -9.36 -0.96 8.02
N PHE A 109 -8.33 -0.26 7.55
CA PHE A 109 -6.94 -0.61 7.81
C PHE A 109 -6.43 0.07 9.06
N VAL A 110 -5.64 -0.66 9.85
CA VAL A 110 -4.79 -0.09 10.89
C VAL A 110 -3.36 -0.49 10.57
N ILE A 111 -2.68 0.28 9.73
CA ILE A 111 -1.26 0.05 9.41
C ILE A 111 -0.47 1.24 9.96
N VAL A 112 0.52 0.98 10.82
CA VAL A 112 1.20 2.01 11.62
C VAL A 112 2.72 1.90 11.53
N LEU A 113 3.40 3.03 11.51
CA LEU A 113 4.87 3.09 11.52
C LEU A 113 5.42 2.53 12.85
N VAL A 114 6.41 1.64 12.76
CA VAL A 114 7.13 1.05 13.90
C VAL A 114 8.39 1.85 14.23
#